data_AF-A0A239ED77-F1
#
_entry.id   AF-A0A239ED77-F1
#
_cell.length_a   1.000
_cell.length_b   1.000
_cell.length_c   1.000
_cell.angle_alpha   90.00
_cell.angle_beta   90.00
_cell.angle_gamma   90.00
#
_symmetry.space_group_name_H-M   'P 1'
#
loop_
_entity.id
_entity.type
_entity.pdbx_description
1 polymer ?
#
loop_
_entity_poly.entity_id
_entity_poly.type
_entity_poly.pdbx_seq_one_letter_code
_entity_poly.pdbx_strand_id
1 'polypeptide(L)'
;MQITPEALEQEFSLQTAVTRLDFLSRRDSGTTPRARATGSDDDSWSSLLDDSTSLDVAESLELLALGEVVARKAHDSQLVGFRAALRGGAGWEEIAAALDVAPAEAWTAYHRVIDGQERAGVLDAQDAADARALAGDRPGV
;
A
#
# COMPACT_ATOMS: atom_id res chain seq x y z
N MET A 1 17.19 -13.59 10.47
CA MET A 1 16.56 -12.55 9.63
C MET A 1 15.15 -12.35 10.17
N GLN A 2 14.80 -11.17 10.66
CA GLN A 2 13.45 -10.88 11.17
C GLN A 2 12.64 -10.26 10.03
N ILE A 3 11.56 -10.93 9.63
CA ILE A 3 10.63 -10.42 8.61
C ILE A 3 9.73 -9.40 9.31
N THR A 4 10.10 -8.13 9.21
CA THR A 4 9.38 -6.99 9.80
C THR A 4 9.09 -5.96 8.71
N PRO A 5 7.98 -5.21 8.79
CA PRO A 5 7.69 -4.14 7.84
C PRO A 5 8.85 -3.15 7.70
N GLU A 6 9.46 -2.75 8.82
CA GLU A 6 10.54 -1.75 8.84
C GLU A 6 11.79 -2.21 8.07
N ALA A 7 12.15 -3.50 8.17
CA ALA A 7 13.27 -4.05 7.43
C ALA A 7 12.96 -4.13 5.92
N LEU A 8 11.78 -4.66 5.57
CA LEU A 8 11.35 -4.78 4.18
C LEU A 8 11.16 -3.41 3.52
N GLU A 9 10.74 -2.40 4.27
CA GLU A 9 10.52 -1.05 3.77
C GLU A 9 11.79 -0.36 3.25
N GLN A 10 12.94 -0.71 3.82
CA GLN A 10 14.27 -0.23 3.41
C GLN A 10 14.80 -0.97 2.17
N GLU A 11 14.41 -2.25 2.02
CA GLU A 11 14.89 -3.12 0.94
C GLU A 11 14.02 -3.04 -0.32
N PHE A 12 12.73 -2.76 -0.16
CA PHE A 12 11.77 -2.75 -1.27
C PHE A 12 11.33 -1.35 -1.68
N SER A 13 11.32 -1.10 -2.98
CA SER A 13 10.50 -0.05 -3.58
C SER A 13 9.01 -0.41 -3.53
N LEU A 14 8.10 0.57 -3.67
CA LEU A 14 6.65 0.29 -3.74
C LEU A 14 6.31 -0.71 -4.85
N GLN A 15 6.88 -0.53 -6.05
CA GLN A 15 6.62 -1.42 -7.19
C GLN A 15 7.06 -2.87 -6.90
N THR A 16 8.26 -3.05 -6.35
CA THR A 16 8.78 -4.38 -6.03
C THR A 16 8.01 -5.02 -4.87
N ALA A 17 7.59 -4.24 -3.87
CA ALA A 17 6.76 -4.72 -2.76
C ALA A 17 5.39 -5.22 -3.26
N VAL A 18 4.70 -4.43 -4.09
CA VAL A 18 3.42 -4.83 -4.70
C VAL A 18 3.58 -6.10 -5.55
N THR A 19 4.65 -6.17 -6.34
CA THR A 19 4.92 -7.35 -7.19
C THR A 19 5.11 -8.62 -6.35
N ARG A 20 5.87 -8.53 -5.24
CA ARG A 20 6.11 -9.66 -4.35
C ARG A 20 4.86 -10.05 -3.55
N LEU A 21 4.10 -9.07 -3.08
CA LEU A 21 2.81 -9.26 -2.40
C LEU A 21 1.83 -10.02 -3.30
N ASP A 22 1.67 -9.56 -4.55
CA ASP A 22 0.79 -10.17 -5.54
C ASP A 22 1.25 -11.60 -5.90
N PHE A 23 2.56 -11.83 -6.05
CA PHE A 23 3.10 -13.17 -6.25
C PHE A 23 2.75 -14.14 -5.11
N LEU A 24 2.99 -13.74 -3.85
CA LEU A 24 2.69 -14.58 -2.69
C LEU A 24 1.18 -14.82 -2.53
N SER A 25 0.36 -13.80 -2.77
CA SER A 25 -1.11 -13.91 -2.72
C SER A 25 -1.67 -14.89 -3.76
N ARG A 26 -1.16 -14.85 -5.01
CA ARG A 26 -1.57 -15.80 -6.06
C ARG A 26 -1.06 -17.22 -5.81
N ARG A 27 0.09 -17.37 -5.15
CA ARG A 27 0.61 -18.68 -4.76
C ARG A 27 -0.31 -19.29 -3.72
N ASP A 28 -0.58 -18.58 -2.64
CA ASP A 28 -1.50 -19.00 -1.56
C ASP A 28 -2.90 -19.36 -2.08
N SER A 29 -3.43 -18.56 -3.01
CA SER A 29 -4.73 -18.80 -3.64
C SER A 29 -4.73 -19.96 -4.66
N GLY A 30 -3.61 -20.66 -4.86
CA GLY A 30 -3.44 -21.72 -5.86
C GLY A 30 -3.61 -21.25 -7.32
N THR A 31 -3.63 -19.94 -7.58
CA THR A 31 -3.98 -19.33 -8.87
C THR A 31 -2.78 -19.13 -9.79
N THR A 32 -1.59 -19.58 -9.39
CA THR A 32 -0.38 -19.45 -10.19
C THR A 32 -0.45 -20.39 -11.40
N PRO A 33 -0.42 -19.89 -12.65
CA PRO A 33 -0.53 -20.75 -13.84
C PRO A 33 0.65 -21.71 -13.91
N ARG A 34 0.41 -22.98 -13.61
CA ARG A 34 1.38 -24.04 -13.84
C ARG A 34 1.62 -24.15 -15.34
N ALA A 35 2.88 -24.03 -15.78
CA ALA A 35 3.28 -24.56 -17.08
C ALA A 35 2.97 -26.07 -17.05
N ARG A 36 1.84 -26.47 -17.65
CA ARG A 36 1.35 -27.84 -17.60
C ARG A 36 2.26 -28.71 -18.46
N ALA A 37 3.25 -29.35 -17.84
CA ALA A 37 3.93 -30.49 -18.45
C ALA A 37 2.90 -31.63 -18.59
N THR A 38 2.51 -31.94 -19.82
CA THR A 38 1.67 -33.08 -20.14
C THR A 38 2.53 -34.35 -20.12
N GLY A 39 2.36 -35.19 -19.09
CA GLY A 39 2.94 -36.53 -19.11
C GLY A 39 2.91 -37.30 -17.80
N SER A 40 2.04 -38.32 -17.78
CA SER A 40 2.18 -39.63 -17.10
C SER A 40 1.98 -39.75 -15.59
N ASP A 41 1.16 -40.76 -15.25
CA ASP A 41 0.84 -41.35 -13.93
C ASP A 41 2.00 -41.43 -12.95
N ASP A 42 1.75 -41.05 -11.69
CA ASP A 42 1.73 -41.94 -10.51
C ASP A 42 1.33 -41.11 -9.26
N ASP A 43 0.54 -41.70 -8.35
CA ASP A 43 -0.14 -41.08 -7.19
C ASP A 43 0.78 -40.61 -6.04
N SER A 44 2.01 -40.19 -6.36
CA SER A 44 2.98 -39.59 -5.44
C SER A 44 3.31 -38.13 -5.78
N TRP A 45 2.90 -37.65 -6.95
CA TRP A 45 3.22 -36.29 -7.41
C TRP A 45 2.21 -35.24 -6.98
N SER A 46 0.98 -35.63 -6.64
CA SER A 46 -0.11 -34.75 -6.18
C SER A 46 0.18 -34.11 -4.82
N SER A 47 0.78 -34.83 -3.87
CA SER A 47 1.18 -34.28 -2.56
C SER A 47 2.36 -33.30 -2.64
N LEU A 48 3.31 -33.52 -3.56
CA LEU A 48 4.41 -32.58 -3.86
C LEU A 48 3.92 -31.31 -4.59
N LEU A 49 2.76 -31.39 -5.27
CA LEU A 49 2.11 -30.26 -5.92
C LEU A 49 1.28 -29.43 -4.94
N ASP A 50 0.60 -30.06 -3.96
CA ASP A 50 -0.12 -29.38 -2.88
C ASP A 50 0.84 -28.50 -2.05
N ASP A 51 2.00 -29.05 -1.67
CA ASP A 51 3.03 -28.34 -0.88
C ASP A 51 3.64 -27.12 -1.60
N SER A 52 3.56 -27.09 -2.93
CA SER A 52 4.04 -25.95 -3.74
C SER A 52 3.05 -24.77 -3.81
N THR A 53 1.78 -25.02 -3.48
CA THR A 53 0.72 -24.01 -3.54
C THR A 53 0.48 -23.31 -2.21
N SER A 54 0.70 -23.97 -1.07
CA SER A 54 0.63 -23.31 0.24
C SER A 54 1.90 -22.50 0.53
N LEU A 55 1.73 -21.34 1.17
CA LEU A 55 2.85 -20.58 1.72
C LEU A 55 3.41 -21.29 2.95
N ASP A 56 4.73 -21.28 3.11
CA ASP A 56 5.33 -21.62 4.41
C ASP A 56 5.14 -20.48 5.43
N VAL A 57 5.54 -20.71 6.69
CA VAL A 57 5.39 -19.73 7.77
C VAL A 57 6.16 -18.43 7.48
N ALA A 58 7.36 -18.53 6.92
CA ALA A 58 8.17 -17.35 6.62
C ALA A 58 7.53 -16.54 5.48
N GLU A 59 7.04 -17.21 4.44
CA GLU A 59 6.34 -16.59 3.32
C GLU A 59 5.01 -15.96 3.75
N SER A 60 4.30 -16.58 4.68
CA SER A 60 3.06 -16.02 5.26
C SER A 60 3.33 -14.73 6.05
N LEU A 61 4.41 -14.72 6.84
CA LEU A 61 4.84 -13.52 7.56
C LEU A 61 5.37 -12.44 6.61
N GLU A 62 6.04 -12.84 5.52
CA GLU A 62 6.48 -11.94 4.46
C GLU A 62 5.28 -11.28 3.77
N LEU A 63 4.25 -12.06 3.43
CA LEU A 63 3.01 -11.56 2.84
C LEU A 63 2.36 -10.48 3.74
N LEU A 64 2.24 -10.76 5.05
CA LEU A 64 1.70 -9.80 6.02
C LEU A 64 2.54 -8.52 6.08
N ALA A 65 3.87 -8.67 6.20
CA ALA A 65 4.77 -7.54 6.31
C ALA A 65 4.79 -6.69 5.02
N LEU A 66 4.75 -7.32 3.85
CA LEU A 66 4.66 -6.62 2.56
C LEU A 66 3.34 -5.85 2.41
N GLY A 67 2.23 -6.40 2.88
CA GLY A 67 0.94 -5.70 2.89
C GLY A 67 1.01 -4.38 3.67
N GLU A 68 1.63 -4.42 4.85
CA GLU A 68 1.87 -3.23 5.67
C GLU A 68 2.82 -2.24 4.97
N VAL A 69 3.92 -2.70 4.37
CA VAL A 69 4.85 -1.84 3.62
C VAL A 69 4.15 -1.13 2.46
N VAL A 70 3.32 -1.84 1.70
CA VAL A 70 2.54 -1.27 0.60
C VAL A 70 1.56 -0.22 1.14
N ALA A 71 0.87 -0.51 2.24
CA ALA A 71 -0.06 0.42 2.87
C ALA A 71 0.64 1.71 3.33
N ARG A 72 1.79 1.60 4.01
CA ARG A 72 2.60 2.76 4.46
C ARG A 72 3.07 3.62 3.29
N LYS A 73 3.70 3.01 2.28
CA LYS A 73 4.20 3.74 1.11
C LYS A 73 3.07 4.36 0.27
N ALA A 74 1.91 3.72 0.20
CA ALA A 74 0.73 4.30 -0.42
C ALA A 74 0.18 5.48 0.39
N HIS A 75 0.16 5.38 1.72
CA HIS A 75 -0.23 6.47 2.61
C HIS A 75 0.73 7.67 2.51
N ASP A 76 2.04 7.43 2.44
CA ASP A 76 3.03 8.49 2.20
C ASP A 76 2.82 9.20 0.86
N SER A 77 2.30 8.47 -0.13
CA SER A 77 1.95 9.04 -1.44
C SER A 77 0.64 9.84 -1.43
N GLN A 78 -0.21 9.72 -0.38
CA GLN A 78 -1.48 10.45 -0.31
C GLN A 78 -1.29 11.96 -0.35
N LEU A 79 -0.24 12.51 0.29
CA LEU A 79 -0.03 13.96 0.28
C LEU A 79 0.13 14.49 -1.15
N VAL A 80 0.84 13.74 -2.00
CA VAL A 80 1.02 14.08 -3.41
C VAL A 80 -0.34 14.10 -4.13
N GLY A 81 -1.18 13.08 -3.89
CA GLY A 81 -2.53 12.99 -4.45
C GLY A 81 -3.43 14.17 -4.03
N PHE A 82 -3.52 14.46 -2.74
CA PHE A 82 -4.27 15.60 -2.23
C PHE A 82 -3.78 16.93 -2.84
N ARG A 83 -2.46 17.18 -2.83
CA ARG A 83 -1.88 18.41 -3.38
C ARG A 83 -2.12 18.52 -4.89
N ALA A 84 -2.09 17.41 -5.62
CA ALA A 84 -2.38 17.41 -7.05
C ALA A 84 -3.85 17.76 -7.32
N ALA A 85 -4.79 17.17 -6.57
CA ALA A 85 -6.22 17.47 -6.70
C ALA A 85 -6.52 18.94 -6.38
N LEU A 86 -6.04 19.45 -5.24
CA LEU A 86 -6.25 20.85 -4.83
C LEU A 86 -5.63 21.85 -5.82
N ARG A 87 -4.41 21.61 -6.31
CA ARG A 87 -3.80 22.45 -7.35
C ARG A 87 -4.53 22.37 -8.68
N GLY A 88 -5.16 21.23 -8.98
CA GLY A 88 -6.04 21.03 -10.11
C GLY A 88 -7.38 21.75 -9.99
N GLY A 89 -7.67 22.38 -8.83
CA GLY A 89 -8.90 23.10 -8.56
C GLY A 89 -10.02 22.25 -7.97
N ALA A 90 -9.75 21.00 -7.60
CA ALA A 90 -10.75 20.14 -6.96
C ALA A 90 -11.15 20.68 -5.59
N GLY A 91 -12.46 20.68 -5.31
CA GLY A 91 -12.99 21.01 -3.99
C GLY A 91 -12.94 19.83 -3.03
N TRP A 92 -13.15 20.10 -1.73
CA TRP A 92 -13.20 19.04 -0.71
C TRP A 92 -14.32 18.03 -0.90
N GLU A 93 -15.43 18.40 -1.57
CA GLU A 93 -16.50 17.46 -1.91
C GLU A 93 -16.03 16.41 -2.94
N GLU A 94 -15.32 16.84 -3.99
CA GLU A 94 -14.80 15.94 -5.02
C GLU A 94 -13.70 15.03 -4.47
N ILE A 95 -12.82 15.59 -3.65
CA ILE A 95 -11.75 14.83 -2.97
C ILE A 95 -12.38 13.79 -2.03
N ALA A 96 -13.39 14.17 -1.25
CA ALA A 96 -14.05 13.25 -0.34
C ALA A 96 -14.83 12.15 -1.05
N ALA A 97 -15.48 12.47 -2.18
CA ALA A 97 -16.11 11.47 -3.04
C ALA A 97 -15.09 10.47 -3.60
N ALA A 98 -13.90 10.93 -4.01
CA ALA A 98 -12.83 10.06 -4.49
C ALA A 98 -12.27 9.13 -3.39
N LEU A 99 -12.37 9.53 -2.13
CA LEU A 99 -11.91 8.78 -0.96
C LEU A 99 -13.03 7.97 -0.28
N ASP A 100 -14.28 8.10 -0.73
CA ASP A 100 -15.48 7.53 -0.11
C ASP A 100 -15.64 7.89 1.38
N VAL A 101 -15.45 9.17 1.70
CA VAL A 101 -15.59 9.72 3.07
C VAL A 101 -16.37 11.04 3.07
N ALA A 102 -16.64 11.58 4.26
CA ALA A 102 -17.24 12.92 4.37
C ALA A 102 -16.21 14.04 4.05
N PRO A 103 -16.63 15.20 3.51
CA PRO A 103 -15.73 16.33 3.23
C PRO A 103 -14.84 16.77 4.41
N ALA A 104 -15.42 16.86 5.61
CA ALA A 104 -14.68 17.22 6.81
C ALA A 104 -13.66 16.15 7.24
N GLU A 105 -13.91 14.89 6.91
CA GLU A 105 -13.01 13.78 7.17
C GLU A 105 -11.84 13.77 6.19
N ALA A 106 -12.09 14.00 4.90
CA ALA A 106 -11.05 14.16 3.88
C ALA A 106 -10.07 15.30 4.24
N TRP A 107 -10.60 16.43 4.70
CA TRP A 107 -9.77 17.53 5.20
C TRP A 107 -8.97 17.09 6.44
N THR A 108 -9.61 16.50 7.44
CA THR A 108 -8.89 16.01 8.63
C THR A 108 -7.77 15.01 8.26
N ALA A 109 -8.01 14.14 7.28
CA ALA A 109 -7.03 13.20 6.76
C ALA A 109 -5.84 13.92 6.09
N TYR A 110 -6.09 14.92 5.23
CA TYR A 110 -5.01 15.69 4.59
C TYR A 110 -4.08 16.35 5.63
N HIS A 111 -4.64 16.97 6.67
CA HIS A 111 -3.86 17.53 7.77
C HIS A 111 -3.05 16.47 8.53
N ARG A 112 -3.67 15.33 8.84
CA ARG A 112 -3.00 14.22 9.53
C ARG A 112 -1.78 13.71 8.75
N VAL A 113 -1.89 13.64 7.42
CA VAL A 113 -0.78 13.24 6.55
C VAL A 113 0.36 14.26 6.61
N ILE A 114 0.06 15.56 6.54
CA ILE A 114 1.09 16.63 6.69
C ILE A 114 1.81 16.48 8.02
N ASP A 115 1.07 16.37 9.13
CA ASP A 115 1.66 16.25 10.48
C ASP A 115 2.48 14.97 10.63
N GLY A 116 2.08 13.89 9.95
CA GLY A 116 2.82 12.64 9.87
C GLY A 116 4.18 12.81 9.18
N GLN A 117 4.17 13.43 8.00
CA GLN A 117 5.39 13.62 7.20
C GLN A 117 6.36 14.63 7.80
N GLU A 118 5.85 15.67 8.45
CA GLU A 118 6.67 16.65 9.19
C GLU A 118 7.37 15.97 10.38
N ARG A 119 6.65 15.15 11.17
CA ARG A 119 7.25 14.36 12.26
C ARG A 119 8.28 13.34 11.78
N ALA A 120 8.09 12.77 10.60
CA ALA A 120 9.02 11.84 9.98
C ALA A 120 10.24 12.53 9.33
N GLY A 121 10.25 13.87 9.24
CA GLY A 121 11.31 14.64 8.57
C GLY A 121 11.31 14.49 7.04
N VAL A 122 10.22 13.97 6.46
CA VAL A 122 10.04 13.82 5.00
C VAL A 122 9.62 15.15 4.38
N LEU A 123 8.82 15.92 5.11
CA LEU A 123 8.34 17.24 4.71
C LEU A 123 8.99 18.29 5.60
N ASP A 124 9.63 19.30 5.01
CA ASP A 124 10.17 20.41 5.79
C ASP A 124 9.07 21.38 6.25
N ALA A 125 9.41 22.26 7.20
CA ALA A 125 8.45 23.18 7.81
C ALA A 125 7.82 24.16 6.79
N GLN A 126 8.57 24.57 5.77
CA GLN A 126 8.06 25.49 4.75
C GLN A 126 7.09 24.77 3.81
N ASP A 127 7.47 23.59 3.32
CA ASP A 127 6.61 22.75 2.50
C ASP A 127 5.33 22.33 3.25
N ALA A 128 5.42 22.08 4.56
CA ALA A 128 4.28 21.79 5.41
C ALA A 128 3.34 23.01 5.54
N ALA A 129 3.89 24.22 5.70
CA ALA A 129 3.09 25.45 5.73
C ALA A 129 2.39 25.69 4.39
N ASP A 130 3.09 25.53 3.26
CA ASP A 130 2.52 25.68 1.91
C ASP A 130 1.43 24.66 1.64
N ALA A 131 1.59 23.41 2.12
CA ALA A 131 0.56 22.38 2.05
C ALA A 131 -0.68 22.77 2.87
N ARG A 132 -0.52 23.24 4.11
CA ARG A 132 -1.66 23.69 4.93
C ARG A 132 -2.38 24.88 4.31
N ALA A 133 -1.66 25.82 3.66
CA ALA A 133 -2.26 26.95 2.96
C ALA A 133 -3.12 26.52 1.76
N LEU A 134 -2.74 25.44 1.07
CA LEU A 134 -3.48 24.91 -0.09
C LEU A 134 -4.88 24.39 0.29
N ALA A 135 -5.07 23.96 1.54
CA ALA A 135 -6.32 23.36 1.97
C ALA A 135 -7.52 24.32 2.01
N GLY A 136 -7.28 25.61 2.27
CA GLY A 136 -8.33 26.57 2.54
C GLY A 136 -9.17 26.23 3.78
N ASP A 137 -10.42 26.69 3.77
CA ASP A 137 -11.34 26.54 4.91
C ASP A 137 -11.88 25.11 5.05
N ARG A 138 -12.22 24.74 6.28
CA ARG A 138 -12.85 23.46 6.55
C ARG A 138 -14.26 23.40 5.95
N PRO A 139 -14.63 22.35 5.21
CA PRO A 139 -15.99 22.22 4.72
C PRO A 139 -16.95 21.88 5.89
N GLY A 140 -18.11 22.53 5.90
CA GLY A 140 -19.20 22.26 6.85
C GLY A 140 -19.07 22.91 8.23
N VAL A 141 -18.25 23.96 8.38
CA VAL A 141 -18.28 24.88 9.55
C VAL A 141 -19.22 26.05 9.33
#